data_AF-A0A3B1IQ18-F1
#
_entry.id   AF-A0A3B1IQ18-F1
#
_cell.length_a   1.000
_cell.length_b   1.000
_cell.length_c   1.000
_cell.angle_alpha   90.00
_cell.angle_beta   90.00
_cell.angle_gamma   90.00
#
_symmetry.space_group_name_H-M   'P 1'
#
loop_
_entity.id
_entity.type
_entity.pdbx_description
1 polymer ?
#
loop_
_entity_poly.entity_id
_entity_poly.type
_entity_poly.pdbx_seq_one_letter_code
_entity_poly.pdbx_strand_id
1 'polypeptide(L)'
;MSYPPGPAMYPPPVMGMQAPVMYNSVPGYEGLVPGASGGFIPPPPVQPMPTPDSQPAQDWSIPALSEEAAREAFCKHVDSNCCWSSGPAKDGVITNKDQFNTYRYRLETYTESRKTDWATKPYDGQPVNAFTQPPPGPWQIPVTPPDMFKDCVKEVEVPYTSSIKPCEKCTATGKCACVACTAAGNKMCQNCSGSGKVSAEESCNNCNGTGRKKCSDCSGHGVKECETCKGKGQLLSYIKLTVEWKNNVEDYVAEQASGLKMDKLDSVTGKQLFKDTKYMVYPLMGFPDQNMVQASDRMVRDHHSKYSQSARILQQQQTVELIPITKVGYQWQGKPYIYYVYGNEAKVKADDYPETCCCVIL
;
A
#
# COMPACT_ATOMS: atom_id res chain seq x y z
N MET A 1 54.62 -31.04 -52.50
CA MET A 1 54.11 -31.87 -51.39
C MET A 1 54.16 -31.01 -50.14
N SER A 2 53.03 -30.45 -49.76
CA SER A 2 52.93 -29.39 -48.76
C SER A 2 52.21 -29.95 -47.54
N TYR A 3 52.89 -30.01 -46.40
CA TYR A 3 52.31 -30.48 -45.14
C TYR A 3 51.26 -29.49 -44.61
N PRO A 4 50.16 -29.96 -43.99
CA PRO A 4 49.14 -29.08 -43.43
C PRO A 4 49.62 -28.40 -42.13
N PRO A 5 49.13 -27.18 -41.83
CA PRO A 5 49.46 -26.51 -40.58
C PRO A 5 48.73 -27.18 -39.40
N GLY A 6 49.47 -27.43 -38.32
CA GLY A 6 48.95 -28.02 -37.09
C GLY A 6 47.98 -27.09 -36.35
N PRO A 7 47.09 -27.64 -35.50
CA PRO A 7 46.11 -26.87 -34.76
C PRO A 7 46.78 -25.93 -33.74
N ALA A 8 46.29 -24.70 -33.67
CA ALA A 8 46.71 -23.70 -32.70
C ALA A 8 46.38 -24.18 -31.27
N MET A 9 47.41 -24.25 -30.42
CA MET A 9 47.29 -24.55 -29.00
C MET A 9 46.67 -23.35 -28.27
N TYR A 10 45.45 -23.52 -27.75
CA TYR A 10 44.84 -22.56 -26.83
C TYR A 10 45.54 -22.62 -25.46
N PRO A 11 45.73 -21.48 -24.77
CA PRO A 11 46.24 -21.49 -23.40
C PRO A 11 45.26 -22.20 -22.45
N PRO A 12 45.76 -22.84 -21.39
CA PRO A 12 44.93 -23.65 -20.50
C PRO A 12 43.89 -22.77 -19.75
N PRO A 13 42.73 -23.34 -19.39
CA PRO A 13 41.69 -22.61 -18.69
C PRO A 13 42.17 -22.23 -17.28
N VAL A 14 41.97 -20.98 -16.91
CA VAL A 14 42.13 -20.52 -15.53
C VAL A 14 41.07 -21.25 -14.69
N MET A 15 41.50 -22.11 -13.77
CA MET A 15 40.61 -22.78 -12.82
C MET A 15 39.80 -21.73 -12.06
N GLY A 16 38.47 -21.75 -12.20
CA GLY A 16 37.55 -20.95 -11.38
C GLY A 16 36.30 -20.41 -12.06
N MET A 17 36.17 -20.47 -13.39
CA MET A 17 34.94 -20.07 -14.07
C MET A 17 34.09 -21.28 -14.41
N GLN A 18 33.17 -21.64 -13.51
CA GLN A 18 31.99 -22.40 -13.90
C GLN A 18 31.26 -21.58 -14.99
N ALA A 19 30.81 -22.27 -16.05
CA ALA A 19 29.97 -21.71 -17.11
C ALA A 19 28.82 -20.87 -16.53
N PRO A 20 28.27 -19.86 -17.23
CA PRO A 20 27.20 -19.05 -16.70
C PRO A 20 26.00 -19.97 -16.45
N VAL A 21 25.79 -20.30 -15.19
CA VAL A 21 24.70 -21.16 -14.73
C VAL A 21 23.43 -20.32 -14.82
N MET A 22 22.86 -20.24 -16.02
CA MET A 22 21.59 -19.57 -16.25
C MET A 22 20.52 -20.34 -15.48
N TYR A 23 20.12 -19.77 -14.34
CA TYR A 23 18.95 -20.14 -13.57
C TYR A 23 18.89 -21.63 -13.20
N ASN A 24 19.91 -22.12 -12.48
CA ASN A 24 19.71 -23.35 -11.73
C ASN A 24 18.50 -23.19 -10.81
N SER A 25 17.64 -24.21 -10.77
CA SER A 25 16.55 -24.29 -9.80
C SER A 25 17.14 -24.11 -8.40
N VAL A 26 16.70 -23.07 -7.69
CA VAL A 26 17.14 -22.80 -6.32
C VAL A 26 16.23 -23.58 -5.39
N PRO A 27 16.75 -24.50 -4.54
CA PRO A 27 15.93 -25.29 -3.64
C PRO A 27 15.02 -24.41 -2.75
N GLY A 28 13.73 -24.73 -2.68
CA GLY A 28 12.69 -23.93 -2.00
C GLY A 28 12.11 -22.77 -2.82
N TYR A 29 12.57 -22.59 -4.07
CA TYR A 29 12.15 -21.55 -5.00
C TYR A 29 11.96 -22.09 -6.43
N GLU A 30 11.64 -23.38 -6.57
CA GLU A 30 11.59 -24.14 -7.82
C GLU A 30 10.57 -23.59 -8.84
N GLY A 31 9.60 -22.76 -8.40
CA GLY A 31 8.59 -22.13 -9.25
C GLY A 31 8.96 -20.77 -9.84
N LEU A 32 10.16 -20.24 -9.58
CA LEU A 32 10.55 -18.91 -10.06
C LEU A 32 11.09 -18.91 -11.49
N VAL A 33 10.31 -18.36 -12.41
CA VAL A 33 10.75 -18.09 -13.79
C VAL A 33 11.21 -16.63 -13.92
N PRO A 34 12.43 -16.37 -14.43
CA PRO A 34 12.91 -15.02 -14.67
C PRO A 34 11.98 -14.25 -15.63
N GLY A 35 11.50 -13.07 -15.20
CA GLY A 35 10.61 -12.23 -16.02
C GLY A 35 9.12 -12.58 -15.93
N ALA A 36 8.73 -13.64 -15.21
CA ALA A 36 7.35 -13.88 -14.81
C ALA A 36 7.08 -13.22 -13.44
N SER A 37 5.85 -12.74 -13.21
CA SER A 37 5.44 -12.23 -11.90
C SER A 37 5.53 -13.34 -10.85
N GLY A 38 6.15 -13.02 -9.71
CA GLY A 38 6.48 -13.93 -8.62
C GLY A 38 5.38 -14.88 -8.19
N GLY A 39 5.80 -16.07 -7.77
CA GLY A 39 4.90 -17.13 -7.31
C GLY A 39 4.26 -16.78 -5.97
N PHE A 40 2.95 -17.05 -5.85
CA PHE A 40 2.25 -17.03 -4.57
C PHE A 40 2.90 -18.00 -3.58
N ILE A 41 3.21 -17.55 -2.37
CA ILE A 41 3.77 -18.40 -1.31
C ILE A 41 2.66 -18.69 -0.30
N PRO A 42 2.20 -19.95 -0.17
CA PRO A 42 1.16 -20.29 0.80
C PRO A 42 1.66 -20.01 2.22
N PRO A 43 0.80 -19.50 3.12
CA PRO A 43 1.17 -19.26 4.51
C PRO A 43 1.43 -20.57 5.26
N PRO A 44 2.19 -20.53 6.38
CA PRO A 44 2.35 -21.67 7.25
C PRO A 44 0.99 -22.08 7.87
N PRO A 45 0.84 -23.34 8.33
CA PRO A 45 -0.38 -23.80 8.97
C PRO A 45 -0.80 -22.92 10.15
N VAL A 46 -2.10 -22.68 10.27
CA VAL A 46 -2.69 -21.85 11.33
C VAL A 46 -2.50 -22.54 12.69
N GLN A 47 -2.03 -21.79 13.68
CA GLN A 47 -1.96 -22.27 15.07
C GLN A 47 -3.37 -22.48 15.64
N PRO A 48 -3.60 -23.53 16.46
CA PRO A 48 -4.89 -23.72 17.13
C PRO A 48 -5.29 -22.48 17.95
N MET A 49 -6.58 -22.15 17.95
CA MET A 49 -7.07 -21.08 18.83
C MET A 49 -6.86 -21.47 20.29
N PRO A 50 -6.43 -20.53 21.16
CA PRO A 50 -6.38 -20.76 22.61
C PRO A 50 -7.75 -21.12 23.20
N THR A 51 -7.84 -21.29 24.51
CA THR A 51 -9.13 -21.30 25.21
C THR A 51 -9.57 -19.87 25.53
N PRO A 52 -10.86 -19.52 25.42
CA PRO A 52 -11.35 -18.19 25.78
C PRO A 52 -11.10 -17.89 27.28
N ASP A 53 -10.58 -16.70 27.58
CA ASP A 53 -10.54 -16.16 28.94
C ASP A 53 -11.93 -15.61 29.32
N SER A 54 -12.32 -15.73 30.59
CA SER A 54 -13.54 -15.07 31.09
C SER A 54 -13.36 -13.56 31.13
N GLN A 55 -14.20 -12.82 30.40
CA GLN A 55 -14.19 -11.37 30.42
C GLN A 55 -15.10 -10.84 31.56
N PRO A 56 -14.66 -9.82 32.31
CA PRO A 56 -15.48 -9.22 33.35
C PRO A 56 -16.70 -8.50 32.75
N ALA A 57 -17.83 -8.56 33.45
CA ALA A 57 -19.02 -7.79 33.10
C ALA A 57 -18.70 -6.29 33.15
N GLN A 58 -18.94 -5.60 32.05
CA GLN A 58 -18.64 -4.18 31.91
C GLN A 58 -19.91 -3.34 32.07
N ASP A 59 -19.79 -2.16 32.69
CA ASP A 59 -20.90 -1.20 32.79
C ASP A 59 -21.05 -0.45 31.45
N TRP A 60 -22.23 -0.57 30.85
CA TRP A 60 -22.57 -0.01 29.54
C TRP A 60 -23.27 1.35 29.65
N SER A 61 -23.17 2.02 30.80
CA SER A 61 -23.85 3.30 31.05
C SER A 61 -23.44 4.41 30.06
N ILE A 62 -24.47 5.11 29.57
CA ILE A 62 -24.37 6.10 28.49
C ILE A 62 -24.66 7.45 29.12
N PRO A 63 -23.70 8.39 29.10
CA PRO A 63 -23.94 9.71 29.65
C PRO A 63 -25.02 10.42 28.85
N ALA A 64 -26.06 10.87 29.54
CA ALA A 64 -27.12 11.66 28.96
C ALA A 64 -26.58 13.01 28.47
N LEU A 65 -26.95 13.42 27.25
CA LEU A 65 -26.62 14.75 26.74
C LEU A 65 -27.38 15.81 27.56
N SER A 66 -26.64 16.73 28.19
CA SER A 66 -27.23 17.86 28.90
C SER A 66 -27.93 18.80 27.91
N GLU A 67 -28.91 19.57 28.38
CA GLU A 67 -29.60 20.52 27.51
C GLU A 67 -28.65 21.60 27.00
N GLU A 68 -27.74 22.04 27.86
CA GLU A 68 -26.74 23.06 27.59
C GLU A 68 -25.77 22.57 26.50
N ALA A 69 -25.27 21.34 26.62
CA ALA A 69 -24.39 20.73 25.63
C ALA A 69 -25.10 20.55 24.27
N ALA A 70 -26.38 20.16 24.28
CA ALA A 70 -27.17 20.05 23.06
C ALA A 70 -27.39 21.40 22.38
N ARG A 71 -27.65 22.46 23.16
CA ARG A 71 -27.85 23.82 22.67
C ARG A 71 -26.54 24.42 22.15
N GLU A 72 -25.43 24.21 22.85
CA GLU A 72 -24.10 24.67 22.42
C GLU A 72 -23.68 24.05 21.09
N ALA A 73 -23.83 22.73 20.94
CA ALA A 73 -23.56 22.03 19.70
C ALA A 73 -24.43 22.55 18.55
N PHE A 74 -25.72 22.79 18.81
CA PHE A 74 -26.63 23.32 17.81
C PHE A 74 -26.27 24.74 17.38
N CYS A 75 -25.97 25.64 18.33
CA CYS A 75 -25.53 27.00 18.02
C CYS A 75 -24.26 27.01 17.17
N LYS A 76 -23.23 26.23 17.53
CA LYS A 76 -21.99 26.10 16.75
C LYS A 76 -22.25 25.63 15.31
N HIS A 77 -23.19 24.71 15.14
CA HIS A 77 -23.57 24.22 13.82
C HIS A 77 -24.29 25.30 12.99
N VAL A 78 -25.23 26.02 13.61
CA VAL A 78 -25.93 27.15 12.95
C VAL A 78 -24.96 28.26 12.56
N ASP A 79 -24.02 28.63 13.43
CA ASP A 79 -23.01 29.67 13.15
C ASP A 79 -22.10 29.31 11.96
N SER A 80 -21.93 28.01 11.70
CA SER A 80 -21.16 27.51 10.55
C SER A 80 -21.97 27.52 9.23
N ASN A 81 -23.29 27.71 9.30
CA ASN A 81 -24.18 27.80 8.14
C ASN A 81 -24.55 29.27 7.88
N CYS A 82 -23.88 29.90 6.91
CA CYS A 82 -23.99 31.35 6.62
C CYS A 82 -25.41 31.88 6.35
N CYS A 83 -26.35 30.99 6.10
CA CYS A 83 -27.71 31.30 5.72
C CYS A 83 -28.74 30.97 6.79
N TRP A 84 -28.33 30.60 8.00
CA TRP A 84 -29.24 30.25 9.08
C TRP A 84 -29.21 31.34 10.14
N SER A 85 -30.37 31.86 10.53
CA SER A 85 -30.45 32.82 11.64
C SER A 85 -30.10 32.12 12.95
N SER A 86 -29.57 32.82 13.97
CA SER A 86 -29.25 32.15 15.25
C SER A 86 -30.46 31.98 16.19
N GLY A 87 -31.59 32.62 15.88
CA GLY A 87 -32.77 32.68 16.77
C GLY A 87 -33.32 31.30 17.16
N PRO A 88 -33.66 30.43 16.19
CA PRO A 88 -34.19 29.11 16.49
C PRO A 88 -33.27 28.22 17.33
N ALA A 89 -31.94 28.39 17.22
CA ALA A 89 -30.97 27.61 17.99
C ALA A 89 -30.75 28.14 19.41
N LYS A 90 -30.82 29.46 19.61
CA LYS A 90 -30.60 30.10 20.92
C LYS A 90 -31.85 30.12 21.78
N ASP A 91 -32.97 30.50 21.18
CA ASP A 91 -34.21 30.83 21.88
C ASP A 91 -35.29 29.75 21.72
N GLY A 92 -35.03 28.71 20.90
CA GLY A 92 -35.90 27.55 20.76
C GLY A 92 -36.06 26.77 22.07
N VAL A 93 -37.31 26.38 22.36
CA VAL A 93 -37.64 25.65 23.59
C VAL A 93 -37.55 24.15 23.33
N ILE A 94 -36.59 23.47 23.97
CA ILE A 94 -36.43 22.03 23.86
C ILE A 94 -37.62 21.34 24.53
N THR A 95 -38.31 20.48 23.78
CA THR A 95 -39.50 19.74 24.26
C THR A 95 -39.18 18.32 24.68
N ASN A 96 -38.23 17.67 24.02
CA ASN A 96 -37.81 16.30 24.34
C ASN A 96 -36.39 16.01 23.85
N LYS A 97 -35.77 15.01 24.47
CA LYS A 97 -34.43 14.50 24.15
C LYS A 97 -34.45 12.98 24.17
N ASP A 98 -34.58 12.37 23.00
CA ASP A 98 -34.61 10.91 22.86
C ASP A 98 -33.18 10.42 22.60
N GLN A 99 -32.69 9.50 23.43
CA GLN A 99 -31.33 8.95 23.34
C GLN A 99 -31.35 7.58 22.67
N PHE A 100 -30.41 7.37 21.75
CA PHE A 100 -30.25 6.12 21.01
C PHE A 100 -28.82 5.61 21.18
N ASN A 101 -28.72 4.35 21.62
CA ASN A 101 -27.46 3.70 21.96
C ASN A 101 -26.94 2.94 20.75
N THR A 102 -26.17 3.61 19.90
CA THR A 102 -25.68 2.99 18.65
C THR A 102 -24.31 2.37 18.89
N TYR A 103 -24.21 1.05 18.77
CA TYR A 103 -22.93 0.36 18.91
C TYR A 103 -22.26 0.21 17.54
N ARG A 104 -20.95 0.45 17.50
CA ARG A 104 -20.07 0.13 16.39
C ARG A 104 -19.06 -0.93 16.82
N TYR A 105 -19.09 -2.07 16.16
CA TYR A 105 -18.08 -3.10 16.24
C TYR A 105 -17.05 -2.90 15.12
N ARG A 106 -15.78 -3.00 15.45
CA ARG A 106 -14.67 -3.01 14.50
C ARG A 106 -13.85 -4.27 14.69
N LEU A 107 -13.57 -5.00 13.61
CA LEU A 107 -12.61 -6.09 13.57
C LEU A 107 -11.45 -5.71 12.66
N GLU A 108 -10.25 -5.74 13.22
CA GLU A 108 -8.99 -5.50 12.52
C GLU A 108 -8.20 -6.81 12.50
N THR A 109 -7.86 -7.30 11.31
CA THR A 109 -7.06 -8.52 11.12
C THR A 109 -5.76 -8.19 10.41
N TYR A 110 -4.68 -8.26 11.16
CA TYR A 110 -3.34 -7.95 10.68
C TYR A 110 -2.70 -9.20 10.08
N THR A 111 -2.40 -9.14 8.79
CA THR A 111 -1.95 -10.28 8.00
C THR A 111 -0.58 -10.02 7.39
N GLU A 112 0.23 -11.07 7.26
CA GLU A 112 1.48 -11.06 6.52
C GLU A 112 1.39 -11.99 5.32
N SER A 113 1.70 -11.48 4.13
CA SER A 113 1.86 -12.27 2.91
C SER A 113 3.28 -12.12 2.37
N ARG A 114 3.72 -13.13 1.62
CA ARG A 114 5.07 -13.19 1.05
C ARG A 114 5.00 -13.58 -0.42
N LYS A 115 5.83 -12.95 -1.24
CA LYS A 115 6.06 -13.34 -2.64
C LYS A 115 7.54 -13.22 -2.98
N THR A 116 7.97 -14.00 -3.96
CA THR A 116 9.37 -14.06 -4.38
C THR A 116 9.50 -13.78 -5.86
N ASP A 117 10.51 -12.98 -6.21
CA ASP A 117 10.78 -12.55 -7.58
C ASP A 117 12.30 -12.56 -7.84
N TRP A 118 12.71 -12.81 -9.07
CA TRP A 118 14.09 -12.55 -9.48
C TRP A 118 14.33 -11.04 -9.56
N ALA A 119 15.44 -10.58 -8.98
CA ALA A 119 15.85 -9.18 -9.04
C ALA A 119 17.32 -9.06 -9.45
N THR A 120 17.66 -7.90 -10.04
CA THR A 120 19.01 -7.59 -10.47
C THR A 120 19.40 -6.17 -10.11
N LYS A 121 20.66 -5.96 -9.71
CA LYS A 121 21.25 -4.63 -9.52
C LYS A 121 22.68 -4.58 -10.09
N PRO A 122 23.25 -3.39 -10.37
CA PRO A 122 24.67 -3.27 -10.71
C PRO A 122 25.55 -3.99 -9.70
N TYR A 123 26.61 -4.65 -10.18
CA TYR A 123 27.58 -5.30 -9.31
C TYR A 123 28.70 -4.30 -8.92
N ASP A 124 28.84 -4.05 -7.62
CA ASP A 124 29.83 -3.09 -7.07
C ASP A 124 30.97 -3.78 -6.32
N GLY A 125 31.18 -5.08 -6.55
CA GLY A 125 32.22 -5.86 -5.86
C GLY A 125 31.77 -6.47 -4.53
N GLN A 126 30.47 -6.57 -4.28
CA GLN A 126 29.94 -7.23 -3.08
C GLN A 126 30.35 -8.73 -3.07
N PRO A 127 30.61 -9.34 -1.91
CA PRO A 127 30.84 -10.78 -1.86
C PRO A 127 29.61 -11.54 -2.35
N VAL A 128 29.82 -12.45 -3.29
CA VAL A 128 28.77 -13.37 -3.76
C VAL A 128 28.82 -14.67 -2.98
N ASN A 129 27.66 -15.08 -2.50
CA ASN A 129 27.51 -16.23 -1.60
C ASN A 129 26.47 -17.23 -2.09
N ALA A 130 26.10 -17.18 -3.39
CA ALA A 130 25.23 -18.18 -3.96
C ALA A 130 25.74 -19.59 -3.65
N PHE A 131 24.86 -20.42 -3.08
CA PHE A 131 25.12 -21.83 -2.80
C PHE A 131 26.26 -22.12 -1.80
N THR A 132 26.77 -21.13 -1.07
CA THR A 132 27.70 -21.40 0.05
C THR A 132 26.99 -22.15 1.18
N GLN A 133 25.67 -21.96 1.29
CA GLN A 133 24.75 -22.72 2.13
C GLN A 133 23.41 -22.91 1.38
N PRO A 134 22.59 -23.90 1.75
CA PRO A 134 21.22 -23.99 1.28
C PRO A 134 20.45 -22.70 1.62
N PRO A 135 19.80 -22.04 0.65
CA PRO A 135 18.95 -20.89 0.92
C PRO A 135 17.79 -21.25 1.86
N PRO A 136 17.45 -20.39 2.83
CA PRO A 136 16.28 -20.62 3.68
C PRO A 136 14.99 -20.52 2.87
N GLY A 137 13.97 -21.29 3.25
CA GLY A 137 12.64 -21.17 2.68
C GLY A 137 12.01 -19.80 2.97
N PRO A 138 11.04 -19.34 2.16
CA PRO A 138 10.53 -17.98 2.25
C PRO A 138 10.02 -17.57 3.63
N TRP A 139 9.39 -18.48 4.40
CA TRP A 139 8.88 -18.24 5.75
C TRP A 139 9.92 -18.41 6.87
N GLN A 140 11.07 -19.00 6.58
CA GLN A 140 12.18 -19.14 7.53
C GLN A 140 13.03 -17.86 7.63
N ILE A 141 12.88 -16.95 6.67
CA ILE A 141 13.58 -15.66 6.67
C ILE A 141 12.94 -14.76 7.73
N PRO A 142 13.68 -14.36 8.79
CA PRO A 142 13.13 -13.48 9.80
C PRO A 142 12.98 -12.07 9.22
N VAL A 143 11.76 -11.55 9.21
CA VAL A 143 11.48 -10.16 8.84
C VAL A 143 10.53 -9.60 9.88
N THR A 144 11.00 -8.60 10.63
CA THR A 144 10.22 -8.02 11.72
C THR A 144 9.15 -7.09 11.14
N PRO A 145 7.86 -7.29 11.48
CA PRO A 145 6.83 -6.30 11.17
C PRO A 145 7.20 -4.96 11.82
N PRO A 146 6.88 -3.82 11.19
CA PRO A 146 7.04 -2.51 11.81
C PRO A 146 5.98 -2.32 12.91
N ASP A 147 5.14 -1.30 12.81
CA ASP A 147 4.02 -1.10 13.72
C ASP A 147 2.89 -2.08 13.41
N MET A 148 2.31 -2.70 14.46
CA MET A 148 1.12 -3.55 14.30
C MET A 148 -0.07 -2.71 13.80
N PHE A 149 -0.96 -3.35 13.03
CA PHE A 149 -2.17 -2.73 12.46
C PHE A 149 -1.92 -1.55 11.50
N LYS A 150 -0.74 -1.50 10.87
CA LYS A 150 -0.43 -0.54 9.79
C LYS A 150 0.07 -1.26 8.54
N ASP A 151 -0.40 -0.81 7.38
CA ASP A 151 0.03 -1.35 6.10
C ASP A 151 1.53 -1.06 5.87
N CYS A 152 2.27 -2.06 5.43
CA CYS A 152 3.70 -1.92 5.12
C CYS A 152 4.16 -2.97 4.11
N VAL A 153 5.13 -2.60 3.28
CA VAL A 153 5.84 -3.52 2.39
C VAL A 153 7.34 -3.41 2.66
N LYS A 154 8.02 -4.55 2.81
CA LYS A 154 9.48 -4.62 2.87
C LYS A 154 10.01 -5.59 1.82
N GLU A 155 11.12 -5.22 1.22
CA GLU A 155 11.86 -6.06 0.28
C GLU A 155 13.19 -6.45 0.92
N VAL A 156 13.51 -7.74 0.91
CA VAL A 156 14.77 -8.27 1.42
C VAL A 156 15.37 -9.26 0.41
N GLU A 157 16.70 -9.36 0.40
CA GLU A 157 17.40 -10.34 -0.42
C GLU A 157 17.37 -11.70 0.28
N VAL A 158 17.03 -12.75 -0.45
CA VAL A 158 17.08 -14.12 0.07
C VAL A 158 18.55 -14.52 0.26
N PRO A 159 18.97 -14.91 1.49
CA PRO A 159 20.35 -15.32 1.75
C PRO A 159 20.82 -16.45 0.82
N TYR A 160 22.10 -16.41 0.45
CA TYR A 160 22.75 -17.45 -0.36
C TYR A 160 22.17 -17.67 -1.76
N THR A 161 21.50 -16.66 -2.32
CA THR A 161 20.97 -16.68 -3.71
C THR A 161 21.68 -15.71 -4.64
N SER A 162 22.62 -14.91 -4.12
CA SER A 162 23.27 -13.84 -4.87
C SER A 162 24.40 -14.37 -5.77
N SER A 163 24.26 -14.15 -7.08
CA SER A 163 25.21 -14.59 -8.10
C SER A 163 25.51 -13.48 -9.10
N ILE A 164 26.71 -13.49 -9.68
CA ILE A 164 27.09 -12.53 -10.72
C ILE A 164 26.62 -13.07 -12.06
N LYS A 165 25.96 -12.22 -12.86
CA LYS A 165 25.67 -12.52 -14.26
C LYS A 165 26.14 -11.41 -15.19
N PRO A 166 26.51 -11.73 -16.43
CA PRO A 166 26.81 -10.69 -17.43
C PRO A 166 25.57 -9.81 -17.66
N CYS A 167 25.78 -8.52 -17.84
CA CYS A 167 24.70 -7.62 -18.22
C CYS A 167 24.28 -7.92 -19.68
N GLU A 168 23.09 -8.47 -19.86
CA GLU A 168 22.54 -8.84 -21.18
C GLU A 168 22.35 -7.59 -22.06
N LYS A 169 21.89 -6.46 -21.51
CA LYS A 169 21.63 -5.22 -22.26
C LYS A 169 22.86 -4.65 -22.97
N CYS A 170 24.05 -4.81 -22.39
CA CYS A 170 25.31 -4.36 -22.99
C CYS A 170 26.25 -5.51 -23.34
N THR A 171 25.76 -6.76 -23.32
CA THR A 171 26.56 -7.97 -23.55
C THR A 171 27.89 -7.95 -22.79
N ALA A 172 27.84 -7.63 -21.50
CA ALA A 172 28.99 -7.49 -20.60
C ALA A 172 30.04 -6.41 -20.90
N THR A 173 29.83 -5.54 -21.90
CA THR A 173 30.81 -4.49 -22.26
C THR A 173 30.78 -3.24 -21.36
N GLY A 174 29.71 -3.07 -20.58
CA GLY A 174 29.45 -1.84 -19.82
C GLY A 174 29.01 -0.65 -20.69
N LYS A 175 28.95 -0.81 -22.01
CA LYS A 175 28.61 0.27 -22.95
C LYS A 175 27.49 -0.16 -23.89
N CYS A 176 26.56 0.73 -24.18
CA CYS A 176 25.50 0.51 -25.15
C CYS A 176 25.73 1.37 -26.39
N ALA A 177 25.45 0.82 -27.57
CA ALA A 177 25.44 1.59 -28.81
C ALA A 177 24.51 2.80 -28.68
N CYS A 178 24.98 3.97 -29.10
CA CYS A 178 24.15 5.16 -29.12
C CYS A 178 23.11 5.01 -30.25
N VAL A 179 21.86 4.74 -29.87
CA VAL A 179 20.73 4.58 -30.80
C VAL A 179 20.58 5.82 -31.70
N ALA A 180 20.76 7.01 -31.14
CA ALA A 180 20.52 8.26 -31.84
C ALA A 180 21.51 8.54 -32.99
N CYS A 181 22.67 7.90 -33.01
CA CYS A 181 23.64 7.98 -34.12
C CYS A 181 24.03 6.61 -34.66
N THR A 182 23.26 5.56 -34.34
CA THR A 182 23.52 4.18 -34.78
C THR A 182 24.98 3.75 -34.62
N ALA A 183 25.55 4.04 -33.45
CA ALA A 183 26.97 3.81 -33.12
C ALA A 183 28.03 4.57 -33.93
N ALA A 184 27.66 5.45 -34.87
CA ALA A 184 28.62 6.18 -35.70
C ALA A 184 29.35 7.33 -34.96
N GLY A 185 28.80 7.78 -33.83
CA GLY A 185 29.31 8.93 -33.07
C GLY A 185 29.05 10.28 -33.75
N ASN A 186 28.52 10.29 -34.96
CA ASN A 186 28.14 11.48 -35.69
C ASN A 186 26.79 11.29 -36.39
N LYS A 187 26.11 12.40 -36.68
CA LYS A 187 24.87 12.45 -37.46
C LYS A 187 25.12 13.28 -38.72
N MET A 188 24.41 12.96 -39.80
CA MET A 188 24.46 13.77 -41.02
C MET A 188 24.07 15.21 -40.71
N CYS A 189 24.86 16.17 -41.20
CA CYS A 189 24.54 17.57 -41.03
C CYS A 189 23.30 17.90 -41.89
N GLN A 190 22.19 18.24 -41.24
CA GLN A 190 20.94 18.56 -41.94
C GLN A 190 21.06 19.85 -42.78
N ASN A 191 21.87 20.81 -42.34
CA ASN A 191 22.03 22.09 -43.05
C ASN A 191 22.69 21.97 -44.42
N CYS A 192 23.53 20.95 -44.64
CA CYS A 192 24.19 20.73 -45.93
C CYS A 192 23.86 19.35 -46.53
N SER A 193 22.89 18.64 -45.96
CA SER A 193 22.48 17.28 -46.36
C SER A 193 23.66 16.32 -46.54
N GLY A 194 24.69 16.45 -45.70
CA GLY A 194 25.89 15.60 -45.77
C GLY A 194 26.99 16.05 -46.75
N SER A 195 26.75 17.07 -47.58
CA SER A 195 27.74 17.52 -48.59
C SER A 195 28.95 18.23 -48.01
N GLY A 196 28.83 18.77 -46.79
CA GLY A 196 29.86 19.61 -46.18
C GLY A 196 29.91 21.03 -46.73
N LYS A 197 29.08 21.38 -47.72
CA LYS A 197 29.08 22.69 -48.37
C LYS A 197 27.67 23.29 -48.41
N VAL A 198 27.59 24.63 -48.41
CA VAL A 198 26.31 25.34 -48.64
C VAL A 198 26.22 25.90 -50.06
N SER A 199 27.36 26.08 -50.74
CA SER A 199 27.48 26.43 -52.16
C SER A 199 28.76 25.83 -52.76
N ALA A 200 29.09 26.12 -54.02
CA ALA A 200 30.30 25.58 -54.66
C ALA A 200 31.60 26.02 -53.95
N GLU A 201 31.64 27.29 -53.51
CA GLU A 201 32.80 27.89 -52.85
C GLU A 201 32.72 27.93 -51.31
N GLU A 202 31.53 27.78 -50.70
CA GLU A 202 31.35 27.97 -49.25
C GLU A 202 31.16 26.65 -48.48
N SER A 203 32.02 26.43 -47.48
CA SER A 203 31.94 25.30 -46.56
C SER A 203 30.84 25.50 -45.52
N CYS A 204 30.14 24.43 -45.15
CA CYS A 204 29.09 24.49 -44.14
C CYS A 204 29.70 24.71 -42.75
N ASN A 205 29.51 25.91 -42.18
CA ASN A 205 29.97 26.27 -40.83
C ASN A 205 29.38 25.37 -39.73
N ASN A 206 28.16 24.87 -39.96
CA ASN A 206 27.47 24.05 -38.96
C ASN A 206 28.15 22.67 -38.76
N CYS A 207 28.89 22.17 -39.74
CA CYS A 207 29.68 20.94 -39.63
C CYS A 207 31.16 21.15 -39.91
N ASN A 208 31.62 22.41 -39.98
CA ASN A 208 32.99 22.78 -40.34
C ASN A 208 33.50 22.06 -41.59
N GLY A 209 32.68 22.02 -42.65
CA GLY A 209 33.06 21.38 -43.92
C GLY A 209 32.99 19.85 -43.96
N THR A 210 32.74 19.17 -42.84
CA THR A 210 32.83 17.70 -42.76
C THR A 210 31.59 16.96 -43.26
N GLY A 211 30.47 17.66 -43.47
CA GLY A 211 29.17 17.07 -43.79
C GLY A 211 28.50 16.35 -42.62
N ARG A 212 29.15 16.23 -41.47
CA ARG A 212 28.64 15.49 -40.29
C ARG A 212 28.83 16.27 -39.00
N LYS A 213 27.95 16.05 -38.04
CA LYS A 213 28.05 16.65 -36.69
C LYS A 213 28.30 15.58 -35.67
N LYS A 214 29.15 15.85 -34.67
CA LYS A 214 29.26 14.99 -33.49
C LYS A 214 27.87 14.79 -32.88
N CYS A 215 27.55 13.56 -32.55
CA CYS A 215 26.32 13.25 -31.85
C CYS A 215 26.42 13.82 -30.42
N SER A 216 25.52 14.72 -30.05
CA SER A 216 25.41 15.30 -28.70
C SER A 216 25.16 14.23 -27.65
N ASP A 217 24.36 13.22 -28.00
CA ASP A 217 23.82 12.26 -27.04
C ASP A 217 24.91 11.33 -26.51
N CYS A 218 25.95 11.06 -27.30
CA CYS A 218 27.12 10.26 -26.91
C CYS A 218 28.43 11.05 -26.98
N SER A 219 28.36 12.37 -27.06
CA SER A 219 29.52 13.27 -27.15
C SER A 219 30.54 12.89 -28.24
N GLY A 220 30.10 12.29 -29.34
CA GLY A 220 30.98 11.85 -30.42
C GLY A 220 31.51 10.42 -30.30
N HIS A 221 31.27 9.71 -29.19
CA HIS A 221 31.88 8.39 -28.96
C HIS A 221 31.18 7.23 -29.67
N GLY A 222 29.96 7.42 -30.16
CA GLY A 222 29.15 6.34 -30.75
C GLY A 222 28.56 5.37 -29.73
N VAL A 223 29.05 5.39 -28.49
CA VAL A 223 28.57 4.54 -27.40
C VAL A 223 28.25 5.38 -26.17
N LYS A 224 27.39 4.88 -25.30
CA LYS A 224 27.07 5.45 -24.00
C LYS A 224 27.33 4.42 -22.92
N GLU A 225 27.50 4.88 -21.69
CA GLU A 225 27.50 4.00 -20.52
C GLU A 225 26.18 3.23 -20.43
N CYS A 226 26.25 1.94 -20.12
CA CYS A 226 25.05 1.13 -19.92
C CYS A 226 24.34 1.53 -18.62
N GLU A 227 23.12 2.03 -18.73
CA GLU A 227 22.33 2.47 -17.57
C GLU A 227 21.94 1.34 -16.61
N THR A 228 21.81 0.11 -17.12
CA THR A 228 21.37 -1.05 -16.34
C THR A 228 22.47 -1.58 -15.43
N CYS A 229 23.73 -1.62 -15.91
CA CYS A 229 24.87 -2.06 -15.11
C CYS A 229 25.82 -0.93 -14.68
N LYS A 230 25.46 0.33 -14.97
CA LYS A 230 26.26 1.53 -14.62
C LYS A 230 27.74 1.40 -15.04
N GLY A 231 27.94 1.00 -16.30
CA GLY A 231 29.28 0.84 -16.87
C GLY A 231 30.04 -0.42 -16.44
N LYS A 232 29.53 -1.22 -15.49
CA LYS A 232 30.27 -2.36 -14.91
C LYS A 232 30.31 -3.61 -15.79
N GLY A 233 29.38 -3.74 -16.74
CA GLY A 233 29.22 -4.95 -17.55
C GLY A 233 28.66 -6.16 -16.80
N GLN A 234 28.55 -6.10 -15.48
CA GLN A 234 28.09 -7.18 -14.62
C GLN A 234 26.91 -6.73 -13.76
N LEU A 235 26.00 -7.67 -13.48
CA LEU A 235 24.87 -7.50 -12.60
C LEU A 235 24.94 -8.54 -11.49
N LEU A 236 24.53 -8.14 -10.29
CA LEU A 236 24.20 -9.07 -9.22
C LEU A 236 22.75 -9.52 -9.42
N SER A 237 22.54 -10.83 -9.55
CA SER A 237 21.23 -11.48 -9.64
C SER A 237 20.94 -12.21 -8.33
N TYR A 238 19.74 -12.04 -7.78
CA TYR A 238 19.35 -12.63 -6.50
C TYR A 238 17.84 -12.85 -6.47
N ILE A 239 17.39 -13.70 -5.54
CA ILE A 239 15.96 -13.82 -5.27
C ILE A 239 15.58 -12.73 -4.26
N LYS A 240 14.58 -11.94 -4.60
CA LYS A 240 13.98 -10.92 -3.74
C LYS A 240 12.74 -11.48 -3.07
N LEU A 241 12.68 -11.40 -1.75
CA LEU A 241 11.48 -11.65 -0.97
C LEU A 241 10.78 -10.32 -0.70
N THR A 242 9.53 -10.21 -1.15
CA THR A 242 8.65 -9.10 -0.78
C THR A 242 7.69 -9.57 0.31
N VAL A 243 7.73 -8.92 1.46
CA VAL A 243 6.83 -9.17 2.58
C VAL A 243 5.86 -8.01 2.69
N GLU A 244 4.57 -8.30 2.64
CA GLU A 244 3.49 -7.31 2.76
C GLU A 244 2.70 -7.60 4.04
N TRP A 245 2.61 -6.58 4.89
CA TRP A 245 1.70 -6.55 6.02
C TRP A 245 0.52 -5.66 5.71
N LYS A 246 -0.68 -6.13 6.04
CA LYS A 246 -1.93 -5.43 5.76
C LYS A 246 -2.86 -5.49 6.96
N ASN A 247 -3.44 -4.35 7.31
CA ASN A 247 -4.51 -4.25 8.30
C ASN A 247 -5.88 -4.33 7.59
N ASN A 248 -6.54 -5.48 7.71
CA ASN A 248 -7.86 -5.67 7.12
C ASN A 248 -8.93 -5.27 8.13
N VAL A 249 -9.55 -4.13 7.89
CA VAL A 249 -10.57 -3.52 8.77
C VAL A 249 -11.96 -3.80 8.21
N GLU A 250 -12.86 -4.26 9.07
CA GLU A 250 -14.29 -4.35 8.80
C GLU A 250 -15.07 -3.75 9.98
N ASP A 251 -16.09 -2.95 9.68
CA ASP A 251 -16.96 -2.31 10.67
C ASP A 251 -18.39 -2.86 10.54
N TYR A 252 -19.05 -3.00 11.69
CA TYR A 252 -20.48 -3.25 11.79
C TYR A 252 -21.11 -2.22 12.74
N VAL A 253 -22.19 -1.58 12.31
CA VAL A 253 -22.93 -0.63 13.14
C VAL A 253 -24.34 -1.17 13.34
N ALA A 254 -24.73 -1.35 14.60
CA ALA A 254 -26.08 -1.76 14.96
C ALA A 254 -27.03 -0.56 14.75
N GLU A 255 -27.74 -0.52 13.63
CA GLU A 255 -28.68 0.57 13.34
C GLU A 255 -29.80 0.58 14.38
N GLN A 256 -29.85 1.66 15.16
CA GLN A 256 -30.98 1.96 16.02
C GLN A 256 -31.93 2.88 15.23
N ALA A 257 -33.24 2.69 15.38
CA ALA A 257 -34.31 3.41 14.68
C ALA A 257 -34.41 4.92 15.00
N SER A 258 -33.28 5.61 15.16
CA SER A 258 -33.13 7.05 15.35
C SER A 258 -33.57 7.85 14.12
N GLY A 259 -33.54 7.25 12.92
CA GLY A 259 -33.76 7.92 11.64
C GLY A 259 -32.52 8.64 11.09
N LEU A 260 -31.37 8.55 11.77
CA LEU A 260 -30.09 9.03 11.28
C LEU A 260 -29.44 7.96 10.39
N LYS A 261 -29.14 8.31 9.13
CA LYS A 261 -28.54 7.36 8.16
C LYS A 261 -27.10 6.98 8.53
N MET A 262 -26.71 5.74 8.20
CA MET A 262 -25.42 5.15 8.54
C MET A 262 -24.20 5.91 7.97
N ASP A 263 -24.31 6.52 6.79
CA ASP A 263 -23.23 7.28 6.15
C ASP A 263 -22.72 8.46 7.00
N LYS A 264 -23.54 8.95 7.94
CA LYS A 264 -23.15 9.99 8.88
C LYS A 264 -22.32 9.45 10.05
N LEU A 265 -22.50 8.18 10.41
CA LEU A 265 -21.87 7.52 11.56
C LEU A 265 -20.41 7.15 11.28
N ASP A 266 -20.05 6.89 10.03
CA ASP A 266 -18.66 6.64 9.62
C ASP A 266 -17.74 7.84 9.89
N SER A 267 -18.31 9.05 9.94
CA SER A 267 -17.58 10.31 10.09
C SER A 267 -17.33 10.71 11.55
N VAL A 268 -17.83 9.94 12.52
CA VAL A 268 -17.76 10.26 13.96
C VAL A 268 -17.16 9.13 14.76
N THR A 269 -16.63 9.46 15.94
CA THR A 269 -16.15 8.47 16.91
C THR A 269 -17.14 8.27 18.05
N GLY A 270 -17.08 7.09 18.67
CA GLY A 270 -17.86 6.77 19.86
C GLY A 270 -16.99 6.63 21.11
N LYS A 271 -17.62 6.55 22.28
CA LYS A 271 -16.92 6.16 23.52
C LYS A 271 -16.47 4.71 23.37
N GLN A 272 -15.17 4.44 23.42
CA GLN A 272 -14.65 3.08 23.40
C GLN A 272 -15.10 2.35 24.68
N LEU A 273 -15.90 1.31 24.50
CA LEU A 273 -16.41 0.48 25.60
C LEU A 273 -15.52 -0.73 25.80
N PHE A 274 -15.10 -1.36 24.71
CA PHE A 274 -14.33 -2.59 24.76
C PHE A 274 -13.22 -2.56 23.73
N LYS A 275 -12.07 -3.12 24.09
CA LYS A 275 -10.94 -3.33 23.19
C LYS A 275 -10.20 -4.58 23.63
N ASP A 276 -10.04 -5.52 22.71
CA ASP A 276 -9.28 -6.74 22.94
C ASP A 276 -8.33 -6.98 21.77
N THR A 277 -7.18 -7.60 22.07
CA THR A 277 -6.12 -7.83 21.10
C THR A 277 -5.45 -9.16 21.39
N LYS A 278 -5.62 -10.11 20.48
CA LYS A 278 -5.20 -11.50 20.61
C LYS A 278 -4.70 -12.01 19.25
N TYR A 279 -4.02 -13.15 19.23
CA TYR A 279 -3.65 -13.80 17.96
C TYR A 279 -4.88 -14.03 17.06
N MET A 280 -5.94 -14.57 17.68
CA MET A 280 -7.30 -14.64 17.15
C MET A 280 -8.23 -14.16 18.25
N VAL A 281 -9.16 -13.27 17.93
CA VAL A 281 -10.14 -12.78 18.91
C VAL A 281 -11.36 -13.70 18.92
N TYR A 282 -12.03 -13.79 20.07
CA TYR A 282 -13.31 -14.49 20.16
C TYR A 282 -14.45 -13.50 19.88
N PRO A 283 -15.60 -14.01 19.37
CA PRO A 283 -16.83 -13.22 19.30
C PRO A 283 -17.18 -12.62 20.66
N LEU A 284 -18.01 -11.57 20.66
CA LEU A 284 -18.41 -10.82 21.85
C LEU A 284 -19.39 -11.61 22.72
N MET A 285 -18.93 -12.70 23.32
CA MET A 285 -19.75 -13.60 24.14
C MET A 285 -20.36 -12.83 25.31
N GLY A 286 -21.70 -12.85 25.42
CA GLY A 286 -22.42 -12.19 26.51
C GLY A 286 -22.61 -10.68 26.36
N PHE A 287 -22.31 -10.11 25.20
CA PHE A 287 -22.65 -8.70 24.94
C PHE A 287 -24.18 -8.50 24.94
N PRO A 288 -24.71 -7.38 25.51
CA PRO A 288 -26.15 -7.19 25.66
C PRO A 288 -26.94 -7.14 24.34
N ASP A 289 -26.33 -6.59 23.29
CA ASP A 289 -26.93 -6.47 21.96
C ASP A 289 -26.67 -7.75 21.13
N GLN A 290 -27.73 -8.50 20.82
CA GLN A 290 -27.65 -9.74 20.05
C GLN A 290 -27.16 -9.54 18.61
N ASN A 291 -27.43 -8.38 18.00
CA ASN A 291 -26.95 -8.08 16.66
C ASN A 291 -25.43 -7.92 16.65
N MET A 292 -24.86 -7.32 17.70
CA MET A 292 -23.42 -7.22 17.89
C MET A 292 -22.77 -8.59 18.09
N VAL A 293 -23.40 -9.48 18.86
CA VAL A 293 -22.93 -10.86 19.06
C VAL A 293 -22.87 -11.59 17.70
N GLN A 294 -23.97 -11.57 16.94
CA GLN A 294 -24.05 -12.22 15.64
C GLN A 294 -23.07 -11.64 14.61
N ALA A 295 -22.93 -10.32 14.57
CA ALA A 295 -21.98 -9.65 13.70
C ALA A 295 -20.54 -10.04 14.03
N SER A 296 -20.17 -10.05 15.33
CA SER A 296 -18.84 -10.46 15.77
C SER A 296 -18.53 -11.92 15.41
N ASP A 297 -19.47 -12.86 15.60
CA ASP A 297 -19.29 -14.27 15.21
C ASP A 297 -19.04 -14.41 13.70
N ARG A 298 -19.88 -13.77 12.89
CA ARG A 298 -19.76 -13.79 11.44
C ARG A 298 -18.42 -13.21 10.99
N MET A 299 -18.08 -12.00 11.45
CA MET A 299 -16.88 -11.29 11.01
C MET A 299 -15.59 -12.03 11.39
N VAL A 300 -15.52 -12.58 12.60
CA VAL A 300 -14.37 -13.38 13.04
C VAL A 300 -14.20 -14.63 12.15
N ARG A 301 -15.28 -15.37 11.89
CA ARG A 301 -15.26 -16.56 11.03
C ARG A 301 -14.89 -16.22 9.59
N ASP A 302 -15.47 -15.15 9.04
CA ASP A 302 -15.25 -14.74 7.65
C ASP A 302 -13.82 -14.25 7.44
N HIS A 303 -13.28 -13.44 8.36
CA HIS A 303 -11.89 -13.02 8.34
C HIS A 303 -10.93 -14.21 8.45
N HIS A 304 -11.18 -15.15 9.37
CA HIS A 304 -10.38 -16.36 9.49
C HIS A 304 -10.36 -17.15 8.17
N SER A 305 -11.54 -17.42 7.59
CA SER A 305 -11.68 -18.17 6.34
C SER A 305 -10.98 -17.48 5.16
N LYS A 306 -11.20 -16.17 5.02
CA LYS A 306 -10.72 -15.36 3.89
C LYS A 306 -9.20 -15.19 3.89
N TYR A 307 -8.62 -14.87 5.05
CA TYR A 307 -7.22 -14.47 5.11
C TYR A 307 -6.27 -15.64 5.35
N SER A 308 -6.67 -16.69 6.09
CA SER A 308 -5.78 -17.83 6.39
C SER A 308 -5.33 -18.61 5.16
N GLN A 309 -6.05 -18.50 4.04
CA GLN A 309 -5.69 -19.18 2.78
C GLN A 309 -4.62 -18.44 1.97
N SER A 310 -4.51 -17.12 2.17
CA SER A 310 -3.67 -16.24 1.34
C SER A 310 -2.55 -15.55 2.13
N ALA A 311 -2.66 -15.48 3.45
CA ALA A 311 -1.74 -14.80 4.32
C ALA A 311 -1.68 -15.44 5.72
N ARG A 312 -0.58 -15.22 6.41
CA ARG A 312 -0.44 -15.56 7.83
C ARG A 312 -1.10 -14.48 8.67
N ILE A 313 -2.11 -14.83 9.45
CA ILE A 313 -2.67 -13.92 10.46
C ILE A 313 -1.65 -13.78 11.59
N LEU A 314 -1.27 -12.54 11.90
CA LEU A 314 -0.35 -12.22 12.99
C LEU A 314 -1.10 -11.89 14.27
N GLN A 315 -2.15 -11.08 14.15
CA GLN A 315 -2.95 -10.63 15.28
C GLN A 315 -4.30 -10.10 14.81
N GLN A 316 -5.29 -10.19 15.68
CA GLN A 316 -6.57 -9.51 15.54
C GLN A 316 -6.79 -8.54 16.69
N GLN A 317 -7.44 -7.43 16.38
CA GLN A 317 -7.92 -6.46 17.34
C GLN A 317 -9.42 -6.26 17.11
N GLN A 318 -10.19 -6.25 18.19
CA GLN A 318 -11.59 -5.93 18.13
C GLN A 318 -11.91 -4.79 19.08
N THR A 319 -12.79 -3.91 18.63
CA THR A 319 -13.19 -2.72 19.38
C THR A 319 -14.70 -2.59 19.34
N VAL A 320 -15.31 -2.26 20.47
CA VAL A 320 -16.70 -1.81 20.53
C VAL A 320 -16.71 -0.37 20.99
N GLU A 321 -17.32 0.48 20.18
CA GLU A 321 -17.60 1.85 20.52
C GLU A 321 -19.11 2.07 20.64
N LEU A 322 -19.49 2.95 21.56
CA LEU A 322 -20.82 3.51 21.62
C LEU A 322 -20.81 4.90 20.99
N ILE A 323 -21.56 5.06 19.91
CA ILE A 323 -21.82 6.35 19.29
C ILE A 323 -23.07 6.93 19.95
N PRO A 324 -22.95 7.97 20.81
CA PRO A 324 -24.11 8.61 21.40
C PRO A 324 -24.89 9.33 20.29
N ILE A 325 -26.20 9.13 20.24
CA ILE A 325 -27.11 9.87 19.35
C ILE A 325 -28.25 10.40 20.21
N THR A 326 -28.46 11.71 20.19
CA THR A 326 -29.59 12.37 20.83
C THR A 326 -30.43 13.05 19.78
N LYS A 327 -31.69 12.65 19.64
CA LYS A 327 -32.70 13.36 18.86
C LYS A 327 -33.34 14.40 19.78
N VAL A 328 -33.23 15.67 19.41
CA VAL A 328 -33.77 16.78 20.17
C VAL A 328 -34.96 17.34 19.41
N GLY A 329 -36.13 17.30 20.03
CA GLY A 329 -37.29 18.05 19.56
C GLY A 329 -37.33 19.42 20.24
N TYR A 330 -37.66 20.45 19.47
CA TYR A 330 -37.80 21.81 19.97
C TYR A 330 -38.95 22.54 19.29
N GLN A 331 -39.46 23.56 19.97
CA GLN A 331 -40.51 24.45 19.47
C GLN A 331 -39.92 25.80 19.12
N TRP A 332 -40.25 26.29 17.92
CA TRP A 332 -39.93 27.63 17.47
C TRP A 332 -41.17 28.27 16.85
N GLN A 333 -41.56 29.45 17.35
CA GLN A 333 -42.74 30.20 16.87
C GLN A 333 -44.00 29.33 16.73
N GLY A 334 -44.23 28.42 17.68
CA GLY A 334 -45.39 27.52 17.70
C GLY A 334 -45.34 26.33 16.73
N LYS A 335 -44.21 26.09 16.05
CA LYS A 335 -44.00 24.93 15.17
C LYS A 335 -42.95 23.98 15.77
N PRO A 336 -43.17 22.65 15.68
CA PRO A 336 -42.20 21.65 16.10
C PRO A 336 -41.10 21.46 15.07
N TYR A 337 -39.87 21.29 15.54
CA TYR A 337 -38.69 20.98 14.74
C TYR A 337 -37.84 19.92 15.44
N ILE A 338 -36.98 19.25 14.67
CA ILE A 338 -36.06 18.26 15.20
C ILE A 338 -34.63 18.53 14.72
N TYR A 339 -33.67 18.21 15.57
CA TYR A 339 -32.28 18.06 15.17
C TYR A 339 -31.66 16.88 15.91
N TYR A 340 -30.52 16.41 15.40
CA TYR A 340 -29.75 15.33 15.98
C TYR A 340 -28.41 15.86 16.46
N VAL A 341 -27.94 15.40 17.61
CA VAL A 341 -26.56 15.56 18.08
C VAL A 341 -25.96 14.16 18.19
N TYR A 342 -24.81 13.93 17.56
CA TYR A 342 -24.24 12.58 17.48
C TYR A 342 -22.71 12.55 17.47
N GLY A 343 -22.17 11.43 17.96
CA GLY A 343 -20.72 11.20 18.08
C GLY A 343 -20.07 11.94 19.25
N ASN A 344 -18.83 11.57 19.58
CA ASN A 344 -18.03 12.29 20.58
C ASN A 344 -17.74 13.73 20.16
N GLU A 345 -17.72 14.00 18.85
CA GLU A 345 -17.49 15.32 18.28
C GLU A 345 -18.72 16.24 18.38
N ALA A 346 -19.85 15.74 18.89
CA ALA A 346 -21.13 16.46 18.99
C ALA A 346 -21.56 17.07 17.64
N LYS A 347 -21.44 16.31 16.55
CA LYS A 347 -21.91 16.76 15.23
C LYS A 347 -23.42 16.93 15.25
N VAL A 348 -23.90 17.90 14.48
CA VAL A 348 -25.32 18.23 14.40
C VAL A 348 -25.85 17.98 13.01
N LYS A 349 -27.08 17.45 12.96
CA LYS A 349 -27.88 17.34 11.74
C LYS A 349 -29.24 17.97 11.97
N ALA A 350 -29.57 19.00 11.20
CA ALA A 350 -30.85 19.69 11.23
C ALA A 350 -31.33 19.92 9.78
N ASP A 351 -32.07 18.96 9.22
CA ASP A 351 -32.50 19.02 7.81
C ASP A 351 -33.60 20.08 7.60
N ASP A 352 -34.51 20.25 8.57
CA ASP A 352 -35.69 21.13 8.47
C ASP A 352 -35.52 22.41 9.30
N TYR A 353 -34.40 23.14 9.13
CA TYR A 353 -34.15 24.36 9.90
C TYR A 353 -35.16 25.49 9.53
N PRO A 354 -35.83 26.14 10.50
CA PRO A 354 -36.94 27.06 10.23
C PRO A 354 -36.57 28.39 9.57
N GLU A 355 -35.47 29.01 9.97
CA GLU A 355 -35.09 30.35 9.54
C GLU A 355 -33.85 30.30 8.66
N THR A 356 -34.07 29.90 7.42
CA THR A 356 -33.06 29.91 6.37
C THR A 356 -33.23 31.14 5.48
N CYS A 357 -32.13 31.72 5.03
CA CYS A 357 -32.10 32.76 4.01
C CYS A 357 -32.79 32.21 2.74
N CYS A 358 -33.63 32.99 2.05
CA CYS A 358 -34.10 32.66 0.71
C CYS A 358 -33.00 32.95 -0.33
N CYS A 359 -31.85 32.28 -0.26
CA CYS A 359 -30.91 32.29 -1.38
C CYS A 359 -31.44 31.37 -2.47
N VAL A 360 -32.27 31.94 -3.35
CA VAL A 360 -32.54 31.37 -4.66
C VAL A 360 -31.17 31.23 -5.35
N ILE A 361 -30.70 30.00 -5.54
CA ILE A 361 -29.64 29.73 -6.50
C ILE A 361 -30.28 30.03 -7.86
N LEU A 362 -29.95 31.20 -8.41
CA LEU A 362 -30.29 31.58 -9.78
C LEU A 362 -29.41 30.83 -10.78
#